data_AF-H0EH94-F1
#
_entry.id   AF-H0EH94-F1
#
_cell.length_a   1.000
_cell.length_b   1.000
_cell.length_c   1.000
_cell.angle_alpha   90.00
_cell.angle_beta   90.00
_cell.angle_gamma   90.00
#
_symmetry.space_group_name_H-M   'P 1'
#
loop_
_entity.id
_entity.type
_entity.pdbx_description
1 polymer ?
#
loop_
_entity_poly.entity_id
_entity_poly.type
_entity_poly.pdbx_seq_one_letter_code
_entity_poly.pdbx_strand_id
1 'polypeptide(L)' 'MRTSTFLAAAVAVAGASAWKYPDCDPDNCYNQLTDKKNAAGSPKFCFAYLAGNSTDPAAIPSSYNNCAGNYKALCFYHLH' A
#
# COMPACT_ATOMS: atom_id res chain seq x y z
N MET A 1 28.39 -38.91 24.74
CA MET A 1 27.24 -38.07 24.31
C MET A 1 27.31 -37.94 22.80
N ARG A 2 26.35 -38.49 22.06
CA ARG A 2 26.19 -38.33 20.61
C ARG A 2 24.79 -37.80 20.39
N THR A 3 24.69 -36.50 20.15
CA THR A 3 23.45 -35.77 19.91
C THR A 3 23.02 -36.00 18.46
N SER A 4 22.00 -36.84 18.27
CA SER A 4 21.34 -37.03 16.97
C SER A 4 20.27 -35.96 16.80
N THR A 5 20.56 -34.96 15.96
CA THR A 5 19.62 -33.92 15.57
C THR A 5 18.65 -34.47 14.53
N PHE A 6 17.36 -34.55 14.89
CA PHE A 6 16.27 -34.83 13.97
C PHE A 6 16.07 -33.63 13.03
N LEU A 7 16.42 -33.77 11.76
CA LEU A 7 16.09 -32.79 10.72
C LEU A 7 14.74 -33.16 10.10
N ALA A 8 13.66 -32.64 10.68
CA ALA A 8 12.36 -32.58 10.03
C ALA A 8 12.33 -31.35 9.10
N ALA A 9 12.64 -31.53 7.81
CA ALA A 9 12.43 -30.50 6.81
C ALA A 9 10.93 -30.47 6.45
N ALA A 10 10.20 -29.52 7.04
CA ALA A 10 8.82 -29.23 6.65
C ALA A 10 8.80 -28.64 5.23
N VAL A 11 8.09 -29.29 4.31
CA VAL A 11 7.80 -28.75 2.97
C VAL A 11 6.79 -27.63 3.14
N ALA A 12 7.27 -26.38 3.13
CA ALA A 12 6.38 -25.23 2.99
C ALA A 12 5.94 -25.15 1.52
N VAL A 13 4.79 -25.74 1.20
CA VAL A 13 4.04 -25.35 0.01
C VAL A 13 3.56 -23.92 0.26
N ALA A 14 4.37 -22.94 -0.12
CA ALA A 14 3.93 -21.56 -0.20
C ALA A 14 2.81 -21.55 -1.26
N GLY A 15 1.57 -21.48 -0.78
CA GLY A 15 0.40 -21.45 -1.65
C GLY A 15 0.59 -20.35 -2.69
N ALA A 16 0.39 -20.69 -3.95
CA ALA A 16 0.13 -19.68 -4.96
C ALA A 16 -1.18 -19.00 -4.54
N SER A 17 -1.08 -17.89 -3.79
CA SER A 17 -2.21 -17.03 -3.50
C SER A 17 -2.90 -16.73 -4.82
N ALA A 18 -4.22 -16.92 -4.91
CA ALA A 18 -4.94 -16.75 -6.15
C ALA A 18 -5.01 -15.26 -6.51
N TRP A 19 -4.04 -14.77 -7.30
CA TRP A 19 -4.05 -13.41 -7.87
C TRP A 19 -5.07 -13.34 -9.02
N LYS A 20 -6.37 -13.35 -8.70
CA LYS A 20 -7.45 -13.08 -9.67
C LYS A 20 -7.93 -11.64 -9.57
N TYR A 21 -7.77 -10.92 -10.67
CA TYR A 21 -8.32 -9.59 -10.92
C TYR A 21 -9.77 -9.45 -10.41
N PRO A 22 -10.15 -8.33 -9.74
CA PRO A 22 -9.38 -7.09 -9.59
C PRO A 22 -8.55 -6.97 -8.29
N ASP A 23 -8.67 -7.91 -7.36
CA ASP A 23 -8.08 -7.82 -6.03
C ASP A 23 -7.08 -8.94 -5.78
N CYS A 24 -5.80 -8.66 -6.00
CA CYS A 24 -4.75 -9.67 -5.81
C CYS A 24 -3.67 -9.25 -4.82
N ASP A 25 -3.65 -7.96 -4.45
CA ASP A 25 -2.76 -7.41 -3.46
C ASP A 25 -3.57 -6.49 -2.55
N PRO A 26 -3.81 -6.86 -1.29
CA PRO A 26 -4.55 -6.02 -0.35
C PRO A 26 -3.85 -4.67 -0.14
N ASP A 27 -2.54 -4.61 -0.32
CA ASP A 27 -1.71 -3.41 -0.19
C ASP A 27 -1.45 -2.74 -1.54
N ASN A 28 -2.30 -2.95 -2.56
CA ASN A 28 -2.20 -2.19 -3.80
C ASN A 28 -2.67 -0.73 -3.60
N CYS A 29 -2.14 0.17 -4.42
CA CYS A 29 -2.47 1.61 -4.35
C CYS A 29 -3.97 1.88 -4.46
N TYR A 30 -4.68 1.17 -5.34
CA TYR A 30 -6.11 1.34 -5.56
C TYR A 30 -6.95 1.04 -4.31
N ASN A 31 -6.57 0.04 -3.52
CA ASN A 31 -7.22 -0.29 -2.26
C ASN A 31 -7.03 0.82 -1.23
N GLN A 32 -5.83 1.41 -1.15
CA GLN A 32 -5.58 2.53 -0.25
C GLN A 32 -6.30 3.82 -0.68
N LEU A 33 -6.45 4.04 -2.00
CA LEU A 33 -7.24 5.15 -2.57
C LEU A 33 -8.73 5.01 -2.23
N THR A 34 -9.25 3.78 -2.28
CA THR A 34 -10.68 3.51 -2.06
C THR A 34 -11.04 3.23 -0.60
N ASP A 35 -10.05 3.02 0.28
CA ASP A 35 -10.28 2.82 1.72
C ASP A 35 -10.88 4.08 2.37
N LYS A 36 -12.07 3.91 2.94
CA LYS A 36 -12.80 4.96 3.66
C LYS A 36 -12.00 5.60 4.79
N LYS A 37 -11.10 4.84 5.44
CA LYS A 37 -10.24 5.32 6.52
C LYS A 37 -9.24 6.35 6.02
N ASN A 38 -8.72 6.16 4.82
CA ASN A 38 -7.76 7.09 4.22
C ASN A 38 -8.50 8.26 3.53
N ALA A 39 -9.62 7.97 2.87
CA ALA A 39 -10.40 8.94 2.10
C ALA A 39 -10.88 10.15 2.92
N ALA A 40 -11.12 10.00 4.23
CA ALA A 40 -11.59 11.10 5.07
C ALA A 40 -10.53 12.22 5.24
N GLY A 41 -9.24 11.89 5.23
CA GLY A 41 -8.14 12.86 5.42
C GLY A 41 -7.55 13.40 4.12
N SER A 42 -7.72 12.67 3.03
CA SER A 42 -7.02 12.91 1.76
C SER A 42 -7.36 14.23 1.07
N PRO A 43 -8.63 14.71 1.05
CA PRO A 43 -8.92 16.02 0.47
C PRO A 43 -8.16 17.15 1.19
N LYS A 44 -8.15 17.15 2.53
CA LYS A 44 -7.45 18.17 3.33
C LYS A 44 -5.94 18.13 3.10
N PHE A 45 -5.36 16.93 3.05
CA PHE A 45 -3.96 16.75 2.68
C PHE A 45 -3.68 17.32 1.27
N CYS A 46 -4.47 16.94 0.27
CA CYS A 46 -4.27 17.34 -1.10
C CYS A 46 -4.40 18.85 -1.31
N PHE A 47 -5.34 19.53 -0.65
CA PHE A 47 -5.40 20.99 -0.68
C PHE A 47 -4.14 21.63 -0.11
N ALA A 48 -3.64 21.16 1.03
CA ALA A 48 -2.42 21.70 1.63
C ALA A 48 -1.17 21.41 0.78
N TYR A 49 -1.05 20.19 0.25
CA TYR A 49 0.07 19.73 -0.56
C TYR A 49 0.17 20.50 -1.89
N LEU A 50 -0.97 20.68 -2.59
CA LEU A 50 -1.04 21.42 -3.84
C LEU A 50 -0.87 22.94 -3.62
N ALA A 51 -1.41 23.50 -2.54
CA ALA A 51 -1.24 24.92 -2.20
C ALA A 51 0.22 25.26 -1.84
N GLY A 52 0.94 24.33 -1.20
CA GLY A 52 2.36 24.47 -0.92
C GLY A 52 3.28 24.30 -2.14
N ASN A 53 2.70 23.99 -3.31
CA ASN A 53 3.44 23.68 -4.54
C ASN A 53 4.54 22.61 -4.33
N SER A 54 4.28 21.68 -3.41
CA SER A 54 5.22 20.62 -3.05
C SER A 54 5.21 19.53 -4.12
N THR A 55 6.40 19.04 -4.47
CA THR A 55 6.59 17.85 -5.31
C THR A 55 7.28 16.73 -4.54
N ASP A 56 7.48 16.89 -3.23
CA ASP A 56 8.19 15.94 -2.39
C ASP A 56 7.32 14.70 -2.10
N PRO A 57 7.69 13.51 -2.63
CA PRO A 57 6.97 12.28 -2.36
C PRO A 57 6.92 11.93 -0.88
N ALA A 58 7.89 12.40 -0.07
CA ALA A 58 7.96 12.10 1.36
C ALA A 58 6.88 12.81 2.18
N ALA A 59 6.25 13.86 1.63
CA ALA A 59 5.14 14.54 2.30
C ALA A 59 3.80 13.79 2.11
N ILE A 60 3.74 12.78 1.25
CA ILE A 60 2.54 11.95 1.07
C ILE A 60 2.36 11.05 2.30
N PRO A 61 1.14 10.91 2.85
CA PRO A 61 0.89 10.06 3.99
C PRO A 61 1.35 8.62 3.73
N SER A 62 1.95 7.99 4.74
CA SER A 62 2.53 6.64 4.60
C SER A 62 1.52 5.56 4.21
N SER A 63 0.22 5.80 4.45
CA SER A 63 -0.88 4.97 3.97
C SER A 63 -0.94 4.85 2.44
N TYR A 64 -0.26 5.73 1.71
CA TYR A 64 -0.18 5.75 0.25
C TYR A 64 1.23 5.45 -0.28
N ASN A 65 2.15 4.91 0.54
CA ASN A 65 3.52 4.58 0.11
C ASN A 65 3.55 3.56 -1.05
N ASN A 66 2.57 2.68 -1.08
CA ASN A 66 2.32 1.72 -2.16
C ASN A 66 1.83 2.35 -3.48
N CYS A 67 1.51 3.65 -3.49
CA CYS A 67 1.26 4.44 -4.69
C CYS A 67 2.52 5.03 -5.33
N ALA A 68 3.72 4.61 -4.89
CA ALA A 68 5.02 5.05 -5.42
C ALA A 68 5.17 6.57 -5.47
N GLY A 69 4.62 7.28 -4.47
CA GLY A 69 4.70 8.73 -4.40
C GLY A 69 3.81 9.47 -5.42
N ASN A 70 2.84 8.80 -6.02
CA ASN A 70 1.99 9.38 -7.06
C ASN A 70 0.89 10.29 -6.46
N TYR A 71 1.28 11.48 -6.02
CA TYR A 71 0.36 12.50 -5.51
C TYR A 71 -0.70 12.89 -6.54
N LYS A 72 -0.41 12.77 -7.83
CA LYS A 72 -1.36 13.07 -8.91
C LYS A 72 -2.53 12.08 -8.89
N ALA A 73 -2.26 10.78 -8.80
CA ALA A 73 -3.30 9.77 -8.67
C ALA A 73 -4.11 9.94 -7.38
N LEU A 74 -3.42 10.17 -6.26
CA LEU A 74 -4.04 10.41 -4.96
C LEU A 74 -4.98 11.62 -4.96
N CYS A 75 -4.48 12.78 -5.37
CA CYS A 75 -5.24 14.01 -5.29
C CYS A 75 -6.28 14.14 -6.40
N PHE A 76 -6.07 13.52 -7.55
CA PHE A 76 -7.12 13.44 -8.57
C PHE A 76 -8.30 12.59 -8.08
N TYR A 77 -8.02 11.46 -7.43
CA TYR A 77 -9.07 10.55 -6.93
C TYR A 77 -9.90 11.14 -5.78
N HIS A 78 -9.31 11.96 -4.90
CA HIS A 78 -10.00 12.50 -3.72
C HIS A 78 -10.55 13.92 -3.87
N LEU A 79 -10.21 14.62 -4.96
CA LEU A 79 -10.73 15.96 -5.25
C LEU A 79 -11.81 15.98 -6.35
N HIS A 80 -12.02 14.86 -7.06
CA HIS A 80 -13.03 14.68 -8.11
C HIS A 80 -13.88 13.45 -7.84
#